data_AF-A0A971Q5Y6-F1
#
_entry.id   AF-A0A971Q5Y6-F1
#
_cell.length_a   1.000
_cell.length_b   1.000
_cell.length_c   1.000
_cell.angle_alpha   90.00
_cell.angle_beta   90.00
_cell.angle_gamma   90.00
#
_symmetry.space_group_name_H-M   'P 1'
#
loop_
_entity.id
_entity.type
_entity.pdbx_description
1 polymer ?
#
loop_
_entity_poly.entity_id
_entity_poly.type
_entity_poly.pdbx_seq_one_letter_code
_entity_poly.pdbx_strand_id
1 'polypeptide(L)'
;MGAIRGKNPIVAGVLAWLVPGLGHLYAGMRARGLVIFVAISLAFWTGVVIGGAQSTVSWDTNRWWFAAHVFTGGYTMLTMAIGKLPSAMPSYGKTLDLATIYTGVAGLLNILVILDAIGRVNAQATVDTPARKAS
;
A
#
# COMPACT_ATOMS: atom_id res chain seq x y z
N MET A 1 -5.93 23.50 14.50
CA MET A 1 -6.44 22.12 14.36
C MET A 1 -7.37 22.12 13.15
N GLY A 2 -6.86 21.79 11.96
CA GLY A 2 -7.59 22.01 10.71
C GLY A 2 -8.78 21.07 10.59
N ALA A 3 -9.99 21.61 10.67
CA ALA A 3 -11.19 20.92 10.23
C ALA A 3 -11.03 20.63 8.74
N ILE A 4 -11.01 19.37 8.34
CA ILE A 4 -10.98 19.05 6.90
C ILE A 4 -12.24 18.26 6.56
N ARG A 5 -13.31 19.05 6.45
CA ARG A 5 -14.66 18.73 6.02
C ARG A 5 -14.65 18.40 4.51
N GLY A 6 -15.34 17.33 4.09
CA GLY A 6 -15.61 17.06 2.66
C GLY A 6 -14.53 16.29 1.87
N LYS A 7 -13.67 15.51 2.51
CA LYS A 7 -12.69 14.67 1.80
C LYS A 7 -13.38 13.55 1.00
N ASN A 8 -12.96 13.35 -0.25
CA ASN A 8 -13.44 12.25 -1.08
C ASN A 8 -12.81 10.90 -0.63
N PRO A 9 -13.62 9.87 -0.29
CA PRO A 9 -13.11 8.57 0.14
C PRO A 9 -12.32 7.84 -0.97
N ILE A 10 -12.69 8.02 -2.24
CA ILE A 10 -11.97 7.42 -3.38
C ILE A 10 -10.55 7.97 -3.44
N VAL A 11 -10.37 9.28 -3.24
CA VAL A 11 -9.04 9.90 -3.20
C VAL A 11 -8.21 9.31 -2.08
N ALA A 12 -8.80 9.08 -0.90
CA ALA A 12 -8.09 8.44 0.21
C ALA A 12 -7.63 7.01 -0.14
N GLY A 13 -8.47 6.24 -0.82
CA GLY A 13 -8.12 4.90 -1.29
C GLY A 13 -6.99 4.91 -2.32
N VAL A 14 -7.08 5.78 -3.33
CA VAL A 14 -6.03 5.93 -4.37
C VAL A 14 -4.70 6.36 -3.75
N LEU A 15 -4.72 7.30 -2.81
CA LEU A 15 -3.52 7.74 -2.11
C LEU A 15 -2.90 6.60 -1.28
N ALA A 16 -3.70 5.83 -0.56
CA ALA A 16 -3.25 4.66 0.20
C ALA A 16 -2.71 3.52 -0.70
N TRP A 17 -3.25 3.38 -1.91
CA TRP A 17 -2.78 2.43 -2.91
C TRP A 17 -1.44 2.85 -3.53
N LEU A 18 -1.26 4.15 -3.80
CA LEU A 18 -0.04 4.67 -4.39
C LEU A 18 1.12 4.70 -3.39
N VAL A 19 0.86 5.16 -2.16
CA VAL A 19 1.81 5.09 -1.05
C VAL A 19 1.08 4.58 0.20
N PRO A 20 1.51 3.44 0.78
CA PRO A 20 0.91 2.90 2.00
C PRO A 20 0.82 3.96 3.11
N GLY A 21 -0.37 4.11 3.72
CA GLY A 21 -0.60 5.07 4.81
C GLY A 21 -0.87 6.52 4.39
N LEU A 22 -0.71 6.88 3.11
CA LEU A 22 -0.93 8.26 2.63
C LEU A 22 -2.42 8.64 2.62
N GLY A 23 -3.33 7.66 2.43
CA GLY A 23 -4.77 7.85 2.64
C GLY A 23 -5.14 8.24 4.07
N HIS A 24 -4.44 7.71 5.08
CA HIS A 24 -4.64 8.07 6.49
C HIS A 24 -4.08 9.45 6.82
N LEU A 25 -2.95 9.82 6.22
CA LEU A 25 -2.42 11.19 6.29
C LEU A 25 -3.40 12.17 5.68
N TYR A 26 -3.95 11.85 4.50
CA TYR A 26 -5.00 12.63 3.86
C TYR A 26 -6.22 12.76 4.77
N ALA A 27 -6.66 11.69 5.44
CA ALA A 27 -7.73 11.72 6.43
C ALA A 27 -7.38 12.45 7.75
N GLY A 28 -6.16 12.97 7.90
CA GLY A 28 -5.71 13.74 9.07
C GLY A 28 -5.12 12.89 10.22
N MET A 29 -5.06 11.57 10.06
CA MET A 29 -4.56 10.64 11.08
C MET A 29 -3.07 10.38 10.92
N ARG A 30 -2.25 11.36 11.32
CA ARG A 30 -0.79 11.36 11.11
C ARG A 30 -0.09 10.13 11.70
N ALA A 31 -0.35 9.83 12.98
CA ALA A 31 0.30 8.72 13.67
C ALA A 31 0.01 7.36 12.99
N ARG A 32 -1.26 7.10 12.64
CA ARG A 32 -1.65 5.86 11.96
C ARG A 32 -1.05 5.75 10.56
N GLY A 33 -1.12 6.83 9.78
CA GLY A 33 -0.52 6.86 8.45
C GLY A 33 0.97 6.56 8.49
N LEU A 34 1.69 7.13 9.46
CA LEU A 34 3.13 6.88 9.64
C LEU A 34 3.42 5.42 10.04
N VAL A 35 2.69 4.86 11.02
CA VAL A 35 2.87 3.47 11.45
C VAL A 35 2.63 2.50 10.30
N ILE A 36 1.55 2.71 9.54
CA ILE A 36 1.22 1.89 8.37
C ILE A 36 2.30 2.01 7.30
N PHE A 37 2.72 3.23 6.99
CA PHE A 37 3.80 3.48 6.02
C PHE A 37 5.06 2.72 6.40
N VAL A 38 5.52 2.83 7.65
CA VAL A 38 6.72 2.14 8.14
C VAL A 38 6.54 0.62 8.08
N ALA A 39 5.42 0.09 8.58
CA ALA A 39 5.18 -1.35 8.62
C ALA A 39 5.17 -1.99 7.22
N ILE A 40 4.41 -1.42 6.28
CA ILE A 40 4.31 -1.94 4.91
C ILE A 40 5.63 -1.75 4.17
N SER A 41 6.30 -0.61 4.35
CA SER A 41 7.60 -0.37 3.71
C SER A 41 8.66 -1.35 4.18
N LEU A 42 8.76 -1.58 5.48
CA LEU A 42 9.73 -2.54 6.02
C LEU A 42 9.43 -3.95 5.51
N ALA A 43 8.17 -4.41 5.58
CA ALA A 43 7.81 -5.74 5.10
C ALA A 43 8.10 -5.91 3.60
N PHE A 44 7.72 -4.92 2.78
CA PHE A 44 7.86 -4.99 1.34
C PHE A 44 9.34 -4.90 0.90
N TRP A 45 10.06 -3.85 1.33
CA TRP A 45 11.45 -3.64 0.92
C TRP A 45 12.40 -4.68 1.48
N THR A 46 12.16 -5.20 2.68
CA THR A 46 12.93 -6.34 3.21
C THR A 46 12.76 -7.56 2.31
N GLY A 47 11.53 -7.85 1.87
CA GLY A 47 11.29 -8.91 0.89
C GLY A 47 12.03 -8.68 -0.43
N VAL A 48 12.00 -7.45 -0.97
CA VAL A 48 12.73 -7.11 -2.21
C VAL A 48 14.24 -7.24 -2.06
N VAL A 49 14.82 -6.85 -0.92
CA VAL A 49 16.26 -7.00 -0.65
C VAL A 49 16.65 -8.47 -0.57
N ILE A 50 15.81 -9.32 0.02
CA ILE A 50 16.04 -10.76 0.14
C ILE A 50 15.91 -11.45 -1.23
N GLY A 51 14.82 -11.18 -1.96
CA GLY A 51 14.47 -11.90 -3.18
C GLY A 51 14.96 -11.26 -4.47
N GLY A 52 15.60 -10.09 -4.42
CA GLY A 52 16.00 -9.33 -5.60
C GLY A 52 14.81 -8.69 -6.33
N ALA A 53 14.99 -7.47 -6.82
CA ALA A 53 13.92 -6.70 -7.46
C ALA A 53 13.40 -7.34 -8.76
N GLN A 54 14.26 -8.07 -9.49
CA GLN A 54 13.90 -8.71 -10.75
C GLN A 54 12.98 -9.93 -10.57
N SER A 55 13.20 -10.70 -9.51
CA SER A 55 12.53 -11.99 -9.28
C SER A 55 11.32 -11.88 -8.34
N THR A 56 11.38 -10.99 -7.33
CA THR A 56 10.34 -10.88 -6.28
C THR A 56 8.97 -10.47 -6.81
N VAL A 57 8.93 -9.57 -7.80
CA VAL A 57 7.70 -9.05 -8.40
C VAL A 57 7.74 -9.30 -9.90
N SER A 58 7.54 -10.57 -10.27
CA SER A 58 7.59 -11.03 -11.66
C SER A 58 6.28 -11.71 -12.07
N TRP A 59 5.83 -11.44 -13.30
CA TRP A 59 4.65 -12.08 -13.89
C TRP A 59 4.91 -13.53 -14.26
N ASP A 60 6.14 -13.84 -14.67
CA ASP A 60 6.53 -15.15 -15.22
C ASP A 60 6.68 -16.22 -14.14
N THR A 61 7.05 -15.83 -12.91
CA THR A 61 7.27 -16.78 -11.81
C THR A 61 5.95 -17.22 -11.18
N ASN A 62 5.09 -16.27 -10.78
CA ASN A 62 3.81 -16.63 -10.17
C ASN A 62 2.75 -15.52 -10.29
N ARG A 63 1.84 -15.71 -11.25
CA ARG A 63 0.73 -14.80 -11.54
C ARG A 63 -0.19 -14.54 -10.34
N TRP A 64 -0.38 -15.53 -9.46
CA TRP A 64 -1.24 -15.38 -8.29
C TRP A 64 -0.59 -14.51 -7.21
N TRP A 65 0.71 -14.68 -6.99
CA TRP A 65 1.46 -13.81 -6.08
C TRP A 65 1.55 -12.38 -6.63
N PHE A 66 1.71 -12.21 -7.94
CA PHE A 66 1.71 -10.90 -8.57
C PHE A 66 0.44 -10.10 -8.25
N ALA A 67 -0.73 -10.76 -8.23
CA ALA A 67 -1.99 -10.10 -7.88
C ALA A 67 -1.97 -9.49 -6.47
N ALA A 68 -1.30 -10.12 -5.50
CA ALA A 68 -1.10 -9.55 -4.17
C ALA A 68 -0.23 -8.28 -4.23
N HIS A 69 0.84 -8.30 -5.03
CA HIS A 69 1.74 -7.14 -5.17
C HIS A 69 1.04 -5.92 -5.77
N VAL A 70 0.07 -6.10 -6.68
CA VAL A 70 -0.68 -4.99 -7.30
C VAL A 70 -1.31 -4.07 -6.26
N PHE A 71 -1.69 -4.58 -5.09
CA PHE A 71 -2.29 -3.77 -4.03
C PHE A 71 -1.30 -2.86 -3.30
N THR A 72 -0.01 -3.09 -3.47
CA THR A 72 1.10 -2.19 -3.06
C THR A 72 1.51 -1.26 -4.20
N GLY A 73 0.65 -1.05 -5.19
CA GLY A 73 0.69 -0.04 -6.27
C GLY A 73 2.06 0.53 -6.59
N GLY A 74 2.40 1.66 -5.96
CA GLY A 74 3.64 2.39 -6.23
C GLY A 74 4.92 1.58 -5.96
N TYR A 75 4.93 0.73 -4.94
CA TYR A 75 6.10 -0.11 -4.62
C TYR A 75 6.30 -1.22 -5.63
N THR A 76 5.21 -1.79 -6.13
CA THR A 76 5.24 -2.78 -7.22
C THR A 76 5.78 -2.17 -8.49
N MET A 77 5.26 -1.01 -8.91
CA MET A 77 5.77 -0.31 -10.09
C MET A 77 7.25 0.05 -9.96
N LEU A 78 7.66 0.54 -8.78
CA LEU A 78 9.06 0.89 -8.52
C LEU A 78 9.97 -0.35 -8.55
N THR A 79 9.54 -1.45 -7.93
CA THR A 79 10.32 -2.70 -7.92
C THR A 79 10.45 -3.28 -9.32
N MET A 80 9.38 -3.25 -10.13
CA MET A 80 9.44 -3.66 -11.53
C MET A 80 10.36 -2.76 -12.36
N ALA A 81 10.41 -1.46 -12.08
CA ALA A 81 11.35 -0.54 -12.74
C ALA A 81 12.80 -0.87 -12.36
N ILE A 82 13.08 -1.12 -11.07
CA ILE A 82 14.40 -1.55 -10.58
C ILE A 82 14.79 -2.91 -11.17
N GLY A 83 13.85 -3.85 -11.25
CA GLY A 83 14.07 -5.19 -11.79
C GLY A 83 14.42 -5.23 -13.28
N LYS A 84 14.17 -4.14 -14.03
CA LYS A 84 14.59 -3.98 -15.43
C LYS A 84 16.02 -3.47 -15.58
N LEU A 85 16.66 -3.02 -14.50
CA LEU A 85 18.04 -2.53 -14.56
C LEU A 85 19.01 -3.69 -14.79
N PRO A 86 20.08 -3.52 -15.61
CA PRO A 86 21.07 -4.57 -15.85
C PRO A 86 21.81 -5.06 -14.59
N SER A 87 21.84 -4.23 -13.54
CA SER A 87 22.46 -4.53 -12.25
C SER A 87 21.51 -5.23 -11.28
N ALA A 88 20.24 -5.45 -11.64
CA ALA A 88 19.30 -6.15 -10.77
C ALA A 88 19.72 -7.61 -10.68
N MET A 89 20.03 -8.07 -9.47
CA MET A 89 20.41 -9.46 -9.25
C MET A 89 19.15 -10.32 -9.09
N PRO A 90 19.00 -11.40 -9.87
CA PRO A 90 17.94 -12.37 -9.66
C PRO A 90 18.27 -13.26 -8.45
N SER A 91 17.24 -13.64 -7.71
CA SER A 91 17.30 -14.60 -6.61
C SER A 91 16.42 -15.80 -6.93
N TYR A 92 16.83 -17.00 -6.49
CA TYR A 92 16.16 -18.26 -6.81
C TYR A 92 15.98 -19.14 -5.57
N GLY A 93 15.05 -20.09 -5.67
CA GLY A 93 14.82 -21.10 -4.64
C GLY A 93 14.22 -20.52 -3.35
N LYS A 94 14.67 -21.03 -2.19
CA LYS A 94 14.04 -20.73 -0.88
C LYS A 94 14.05 -19.25 -0.50
N THR A 95 15.07 -18.52 -0.92
CA THR A 95 15.19 -17.07 -0.65
C THR A 95 14.08 -16.29 -1.38
N LEU A 96 13.75 -16.70 -2.60
CA LEU A 96 12.67 -16.11 -3.39
C LEU A 96 11.29 -16.42 -2.81
N ASP A 97 11.08 -17.63 -2.31
CA ASP A 97 9.80 -18.01 -1.67
C ASP A 97 9.52 -17.12 -0.45
N LEU A 98 10.53 -16.92 0.41
CA LEU A 98 10.43 -16.03 1.58
C LEU A 98 10.17 -14.58 1.17
N ALA A 99 10.91 -14.07 0.18
CA ALA A 99 10.72 -12.72 -0.35
C ALA A 99 9.31 -12.49 -0.92
N THR A 100 8.80 -13.47 -1.66
CA THR A 100 7.47 -13.46 -2.25
C THR A 100 6.40 -13.44 -1.17
N ILE A 101 6.57 -14.22 -0.09
CA ILE A 101 5.66 -14.20 1.06
C ILE A 101 5.68 -12.82 1.73
N TYR A 102 6.85 -12.26 2.02
CA TYR A 102 6.95 -10.94 2.67
C TYR A 102 6.28 -9.83 1.86
N THR A 103 6.59 -9.74 0.57
CA THR A 103 6.03 -8.73 -0.34
C THR A 103 4.56 -8.98 -0.64
N GLY A 104 4.14 -10.24 -0.76
CA GLY A 104 2.75 -10.62 -0.97
C GLY A 104 1.88 -10.32 0.25
N VAL A 105 2.34 -10.66 1.46
CA VAL A 105 1.65 -10.30 2.71
C VAL A 105 1.56 -8.78 2.85
N ALA A 106 2.62 -8.04 2.54
CA ALA A 106 2.58 -6.58 2.53
C ALA A 106 1.50 -6.04 1.56
N GLY A 107 1.39 -6.61 0.36
CA GLY A 107 0.35 -6.27 -0.60
C GLY A 107 -1.07 -6.55 -0.09
N LEU A 108 -1.31 -7.74 0.48
CA LEU A 108 -2.60 -8.12 1.05
C LEU A 108 -2.98 -7.25 2.25
N LEU A 109 -2.03 -6.92 3.13
CA LEU A 109 -2.25 -5.98 4.23
C LEU A 109 -2.60 -4.59 3.71
N ASN A 110 -2.00 -4.15 2.60
CA ASN A 110 -2.31 -2.85 2.02
C ASN A 110 -3.75 -2.77 1.50
N ILE A 111 -4.38 -3.90 1.11
CA ILE A 111 -5.83 -3.93 0.80
C ILE A 111 -6.65 -3.48 2.01
N LEU A 112 -6.37 -4.06 3.18
CA LEU A 112 -7.08 -3.74 4.41
C LEU A 112 -6.87 -2.26 4.79
N VAL A 113 -5.66 -1.76 4.60
CA VAL A 113 -5.31 -0.35 4.81
C VAL A 113 -6.10 0.57 3.88
N ILE A 114 -6.21 0.25 2.59
CA ILE A 114 -6.98 1.03 1.62
C ILE A 114 -8.45 1.07 2.02
N LEU A 115 -9.04 -0.08 2.37
CA LEU A 115 -10.44 -0.16 2.81
C LEU A 115 -10.67 0.60 4.12
N ASP A 116 -9.75 0.51 5.07
CA ASP A 116 -9.80 1.26 6.33
C ASP A 116 -9.71 2.77 6.07
N ALA A 117 -8.85 3.24 5.16
CA ALA A 117 -8.75 4.66 4.80
C ALA A 117 -10.07 5.19 4.21
N ILE A 118 -10.65 4.45 3.27
CA ILE A 118 -11.95 4.75 2.65
C ILE A 118 -13.05 4.82 3.71
N GLY A 119 -13.16 3.78 4.55
CA GLY A 119 -14.17 3.69 5.59
C GLY A 119 -14.10 4.85 6.59
N ARG A 120 -12.89 5.28 6.95
CA ARG A 120 -12.69 6.41 7.87
C ARG A 120 -13.06 7.75 7.28
N VAL A 121 -12.72 8.00 6.01
CA VAL A 121 -13.15 9.23 5.34
C VAL A 121 -14.67 9.26 5.18
N ASN A 122 -15.29 8.12 4.86
CA ASN A 122 -16.74 8.01 4.78
C ASN A 122 -17.42 8.25 6.14
N ALA A 123 -16.87 7.68 7.21
CA ALA A 123 -17.37 7.91 8.57
C ALA A 123 -17.24 9.38 9.02
N GLN A 124 -16.22 10.10 8.57
CA GLN A 124 -16.10 11.54 8.83
C GLN A 124 -17.19 12.33 8.07
N ALA A 125 -17.50 11.95 6.84
CA ALA A 125 -18.51 12.62 6.02
C ALA A 125 -19.94 12.47 6.58
N THR A 126 -20.28 11.32 7.17
CA THR A 126 -21.60 11.11 7.77
C THR A 126 -21.80 11.92 9.04
N VAL A 127 -20.76 12.07 9.87
CA VAL A 127 -20.78 12.89 11.09
C VAL A 127 -21.01 14.37 10.80
N ASP A 128 -20.61 14.87 9.62
CA ASP A 128 -20.79 16.27 9.21
C ASP A 128 -22.21 16.61 8.72
N THR A 129 -23.05 15.60 8.45
CA THR A 129 -24.38 15.74 7.86
C THR A 129 -25.51 16.22 8.80
N PRO A 130 -25.55 15.95 10.12
CA PRO A 130 -26.69 16.31 10.97
C PRO A 130 -26.87 17.82 11.17
N ALA A 131 -25.81 18.63 11.07
CA ALA A 131 -25.88 20.08 11.30
C ALA A 131 -26.56 20.86 10.14
N ARG A 132 -26.69 20.28 8.94
CA ARG A 132 -27.23 20.96 7.75
C ARG A 132 -28.76 20.98 7.69
N LYS A 133 -29.45 20.10 8.42
CA LYS A 133 -30.91 19.97 8.37
C LYS A 133 -31.64 20.79 9.45
N ALA A 134 -30.91 21.48 10.32
CA ALA A 134 -31.46 22.22 11.46
C ALA A 134 -31.37 23.76 11.33
N SER A 135 -30.98 24.28 10.16
CA SER A 135 -30.91 25.71 9.82
C SER A 135 -31.72 25.98 8.55
#